data_AF-A0A6V7K2Q9-F1
#
_entry.id   AF-A0A6V7K2Q9-F1
#
_cell.length_a   1.000
_cell.length_b   1.000
_cell.length_c   1.000
_cell.angle_alpha   90.00
_cell.angle_beta   90.00
_cell.angle_gamma   90.00
#
_symmetry.space_group_name_H-M   'P 1'
#
loop_
_entity.id
_entity.type
_entity.pdbx_description
1 polymer ?
#
loop_
_entity_poly.entity_id
_entity_poly.type
_entity_poly.pdbx_seq_one_letter_code
_entity_poly.pdbx_strand_id
1 'polypeptide(L)'
;RLDIRGRVKVLHGQNRKTEEPPLALFALCTPFGPPSLLEVPQKEVMFKSKHKLDLALVSMDQRGKMLLGYTDAELANLGGYDLVHYDDLAYVASAHQE
;
A
#
# COMPACT_ATOMS: atom_id res chain seq x y z
N ARG A 1 8.91 5.21 -2.54
CA ARG A 1 8.16 6.48 -2.33
C ARG A 1 8.04 6.73 -0.81
N LEU A 2 7.65 7.90 -0.33
CA LEU A 2 7.45 8.16 1.12
C LEU A 2 6.07 8.76 1.29
N ASP A 3 5.22 8.15 2.12
CA ASP A 3 3.94 8.75 2.50
C ASP A 3 4.19 9.74 3.64
N ILE A 4 3.89 11.02 3.41
CA ILE A 4 4.16 12.12 4.35
C ILE A 4 2.81 12.70 4.78
N ARG A 5 2.43 12.46 6.03
CA ARG A 5 1.20 13.01 6.62
C ARG A 5 1.55 13.91 7.78
N GLY A 6 1.15 15.17 7.70
CA GLY A 6 1.53 16.16 8.70
C GLY A 6 0.66 17.39 8.73
N ARG A 7 1.02 18.30 9.64
CA ARG A 7 0.40 19.62 9.76
C ARG A 7 1.47 20.68 9.97
N VAL A 8 1.20 21.87 9.43
CA VAL A 8 1.98 23.06 9.74
C VAL A 8 1.56 23.59 11.11
N LYS A 9 2.53 23.78 12.01
CA LYS A 9 2.31 24.32 13.36
C LYS A 9 3.44 25.28 13.74
N VAL A 10 3.20 26.09 14.77
CA VAL A 10 4.24 26.94 15.37
C VAL A 10 5.39 26.08 15.89
N LEU A 11 6.61 26.45 15.51
CA LEU A 11 7.85 25.85 15.95
C LEU A 11 8.35 26.59 17.20
N HIS A 12 8.26 25.91 18.34
CA HIS A 12 8.73 26.45 19.62
C HIS A 12 10.25 26.26 19.79
N GLY A 13 10.86 27.03 20.70
CA GLY A 13 12.27 26.86 21.10
C GLY A 13 13.31 27.43 20.14
N GLN A 14 12.92 28.29 19.20
CA GLN A 14 13.86 28.93 18.27
C GLN A 14 14.64 30.07 18.96
N ASN A 15 15.97 30.08 18.79
CA ASN A 15 16.86 31.12 19.34
C ASN A 15 16.73 32.48 18.62
N ARG A 16 15.97 32.55 17.52
CA ARG A 16 15.67 33.79 16.80
C ARG A 16 14.34 34.36 17.27
N LYS A 17 14.35 35.61 17.72
CA LYS A 17 13.14 36.40 17.95
C LYS A 17 12.71 36.99 16.62
N THR A 18 11.66 36.44 16.04
CA THR A 18 10.93 37.01 14.89
C THR A 18 9.63 37.64 15.39
N GLU A 19 9.12 38.65 14.69
CA GLU A 19 7.84 39.30 15.04
C GLU A 19 6.68 38.30 15.00
N GLU A 20 6.69 37.40 14.02
CA GLU A 20 5.75 36.29 13.92
C GLU A 20 6.41 34.96 14.34
N PRO A 21 5.70 34.08 15.06
CA PRO A 21 6.22 32.76 15.41
C PRO A 21 6.54 31.93 14.16
N PRO A 22 7.73 31.32 14.03
CA PRO A 22 8.08 30.52 12.87
C PRO A 22 7.18 29.27 12.81
N LEU A 23 6.75 28.91 11.61
CA LEU A 23 5.97 27.69 11.36
C LEU A 23 6.87 26.57 10.83
N ALA A 24 6.56 25.33 11.17
CA ALA A 24 7.21 24.13 10.64
C ALA A 24 6.21 23.02 10.31
N LEU A 25 6.55 22.17 9.34
CA LEU A 25 5.82 20.94 9.04
C LEU A 25 6.22 19.86 10.04
N PHE A 26 5.24 19.36 10.80
CA PHE A 26 5.40 18.18 11.63
C PHE A 26 4.67 17.03 10.93
N ALA A 27 5.42 16.02 10.49
CA ALA A 27 4.89 14.94 9.69
C ALA A 27 5.38 13.56 10.14
N LEU A 28 4.52 12.57 9.95
CA LEU A 28 4.89 11.16 9.95
C LEU A 28 5.32 10.78 8.54
N CYS A 29 6.51 10.21 8.44
CA CYS A 29 7.11 9.75 7.21
C CYS A 29 7.08 8.22 7.22
N THR A 30 6.18 7.64 6.43
CA THR A 30 6.03 6.18 6.34
C THR A 30 6.69 5.69 5.05
N PRO A 31 7.71 4.82 5.13
CA PRO A 31 8.35 4.29 3.93
C PRO A 31 7.29 3.56 3.08
N PHE A 32 7.23 3.90 1.79
CA PHE A 32 6.36 3.21 0.85
C PHE A 32 7.07 1.95 0.37
N GLY A 33 6.54 0.82 0.79
CA GLY A 33 6.95 -0.51 0.37
C GLY A 33 6.31 -1.54 1.29
N PRO A 34 6.10 -2.79 0.83
CA PRO A 34 5.85 -3.86 1.76
C PRO A 34 7.00 -3.84 2.78
N PRO A 35 6.73 -3.85 4.09
CA PRO A 35 7.80 -3.97 5.07
C PRO A 35 8.64 -5.18 4.70
N SER A 36 9.96 -5.11 4.92
CA SER A 36 10.85 -6.19 4.49
C SER A 36 10.27 -7.52 4.99
N LEU A 37 10.14 -8.51 4.11
CA LEU A 37 9.55 -9.81 4.46
C LEU A 37 10.28 -10.49 5.63
N LEU A 38 11.47 -9.99 5.98
CA LEU A 38 12.29 -10.39 7.11
C LEU A 38 11.81 -9.77 8.44
N GLU A 39 11.14 -8.63 8.41
CA GLU A 39 10.79 -7.83 9.59
C GLU A 39 9.34 -7.97 10.03
N VAL A 40 8.44 -8.46 9.16
CA VAL A 40 7.03 -8.65 9.51
C VAL A 40 6.71 -10.13 9.58
N PRO A 41 6.46 -10.69 10.78
CA PRO A 41 5.98 -12.05 10.89
C PRO A 41 4.71 -12.18 10.06
N GLN A 42 4.61 -13.27 9.31
CA GLN A 42 3.46 -13.53 8.46
C GLN A 42 2.21 -13.57 9.34
N LYS A 43 1.49 -12.45 9.40
CA LYS A 43 0.20 -12.36 10.08
C LYS A 43 -0.69 -13.43 9.48
N GLU A 44 -1.36 -14.18 10.34
CA GLU A 44 -2.23 -15.26 9.90
C GLU A 44 -3.18 -14.73 8.81
N VAL A 45 -3.75 -13.54 8.94
CA VAL A 45 -4.70 -12.96 7.97
C VAL A 45 -4.16 -12.61 6.57
N MET A 46 -2.88 -12.83 6.24
CA MET A 46 -2.30 -12.47 4.93
C MET A 46 -2.15 -13.67 4.00
N PHE A 47 -2.42 -13.46 2.70
CA PHE A 47 -2.09 -14.38 1.61
C PHE A 47 -1.23 -13.67 0.56
N LYS A 48 -0.58 -14.45 -0.31
CA LYS A 48 0.33 -13.95 -1.35
C LYS A 48 -0.19 -14.29 -2.75
N SER A 49 -0.01 -13.36 -3.67
CA SER A 49 -0.22 -13.56 -5.10
C SER A 49 0.95 -12.97 -5.89
N LYS A 50 1.18 -13.49 -7.09
CA LYS A 50 2.19 -13.03 -8.04
C LYS A 50 1.47 -12.55 -9.29
N HIS A 51 1.89 -11.42 -9.83
CA HIS A 51 1.31 -10.78 -11.00
C HIS A 51 2.39 -10.35 -11.98
N LYS A 52 2.01 -10.17 -13.25
CA LYS A 52 2.80 -9.44 -14.25
C LYS A 52 2.67 -7.92 -14.00
N LEU A 53 3.47 -7.13 -14.71
CA LEU A 53 3.43 -5.65 -14.64
C LEU A 53 2.15 -5.03 -15.22
N ASP A 54 1.31 -5.81 -15.90
CA ASP A 54 -0.01 -5.42 -16.37
C ASP A 54 -1.13 -5.90 -15.43
N LEU A 55 -0.77 -6.32 -14.20
CA LEU A 55 -1.64 -6.97 -13.21
C LEU A 55 -2.25 -8.32 -13.64
N ALA A 56 -1.81 -8.96 -14.73
CA ALA A 56 -2.27 -10.33 -15.02
C ALA A 56 -1.78 -11.31 -13.93
N LEU A 57 -2.68 -12.15 -13.41
CA LEU A 57 -2.32 -13.08 -12.33
C LEU A 57 -1.40 -14.18 -12.85
N VAL A 58 -0.37 -14.51 -12.07
CA VAL A 58 0.61 -15.57 -12.37
C VAL A 58 0.43 -16.74 -11.41
N SER A 59 0.28 -16.48 -10.11
CA SER A 59 0.04 -17.51 -9.12
C SER A 59 -0.51 -16.94 -7.81
N MET A 60 -1.08 -17.81 -6.98
CA MET A 60 -1.57 -17.48 -5.64
C MET A 60 -1.20 -18.60 -4.67
N ASP A 61 -0.89 -18.27 -3.42
CA ASP A 61 -0.63 -19.28 -2.41
C ASP A 61 -1.91 -20.07 -2.03
N GLN A 62 -1.74 -21.21 -1.34
CA GLN A 62 -2.85 -22.08 -0.98
C GLN A 62 -3.90 -21.37 -0.12
N ARG A 63 -3.47 -20.43 0.73
CA ARG A 63 -4.38 -19.68 1.60
C ARG A 63 -5.28 -18.75 0.79
N GLY A 64 -4.71 -17.99 -0.15
CA GLY A 64 -5.47 -17.11 -1.03
C GLY A 64 -6.49 -17.88 -1.85
N LYS A 65 -6.09 -19.03 -2.41
CA LYS A 65 -7.01 -19.94 -3.13
C LYS A 65 -8.18 -20.38 -2.29
N MET A 66 -7.94 -20.86 -1.07
CA MET A 66 -9.01 -21.28 -0.16
C MET A 66 -9.89 -20.12 0.29
N LEU A 67 -9.30 -18.95 0.54
CA LEU A 67 -10.03 -17.78 1.02
C LEU A 67 -10.95 -17.17 -0.04
N LEU A 68 -10.47 -17.12 -1.29
CA LEU A 68 -11.21 -16.55 -2.42
C LEU A 68 -12.05 -17.58 -3.19
N GLY A 69 -11.85 -18.87 -2.93
CA GLY A 69 -12.63 -19.95 -3.53
C GLY A 69 -12.22 -20.32 -4.96
N TYR A 70 -10.96 -20.09 -5.34
CA TYR A 70 -10.46 -20.37 -6.69
C TYR A 70 -9.56 -21.60 -6.76
N THR A 71 -9.73 -22.37 -7.83
CA THR A 71 -8.82 -23.43 -8.25
C THR A 71 -7.69 -22.90 -9.12
N ASP A 72 -6.61 -23.68 -9.28
CA ASP A 72 -5.49 -23.28 -10.14
C ASP A 72 -5.90 -23.09 -11.61
N ALA A 73 -6.91 -23.85 -12.08
CA ALA A 73 -7.42 -23.73 -13.45
C ALA A 73 -8.18 -22.41 -13.68
N GLU A 74 -8.93 -21.95 -12.70
CA GLU A 74 -9.68 -20.68 -12.77
C GLU A 74 -8.73 -19.48 -12.72
N LEU A 75 -7.70 -19.54 -11.86
CA LEU A 75 -6.71 -18.46 -11.72
C LEU A 75 -5.93 -18.19 -13.01
N ALA A 76 -5.75 -19.19 -13.87
CA ALA A 76 -4.99 -19.04 -15.12
C ALA A 76 -5.59 -18.02 -16.10
N ASN A 77 -6.87 -17.71 -15.97
CA ASN A 77 -7.60 -16.79 -16.84
C ASN A 77 -8.01 -15.48 -16.16
N LEU A 78 -7.59 -15.25 -14.92
CA LEU A 78 -7.93 -14.04 -14.14
C LEU A 78 -6.80 -13.02 -14.18
N GLY A 79 -7.16 -11.74 -14.26
CA GLY A 79 -6.31 -10.61 -13.92
C GLY A 79 -6.55 -10.14 -12.49
N GLY A 80 -5.63 -9.33 -11.97
CA GLY A 80 -5.75 -8.71 -10.65
C GLY A 80 -6.99 -7.82 -10.53
N TYR A 81 -7.42 -7.17 -11.62
CA TYR A 81 -8.65 -6.37 -11.65
C TYR A 81 -9.93 -7.21 -11.52
N ASP A 82 -9.92 -8.47 -11.96
CA ASP A 82 -11.09 -9.37 -11.83
C ASP A 82 -11.37 -9.77 -10.37
N LEU A 83 -10.38 -9.58 -9.49
CA LEU A 83 -10.49 -9.84 -8.06
C LEU A 83 -10.98 -8.63 -7.25
N VAL A 84 -11.19 -7.49 -7.91
CA VAL A 84 -11.53 -6.20 -7.27
C VAL A 84 -13.00 -5.88 -7.51
N HIS A 85 -13.69 -5.40 -6.47
CA HIS A 85 -15.07 -4.94 -6.59
C HIS A 85 -15.16 -3.75 -7.56
N TYR A 86 -16.23 -3.68 -8.37
CA TYR A 86 -16.30 -2.70 -9.46
C TYR A 86 -16.20 -1.24 -9.00
N ASP A 87 -16.74 -0.92 -7.82
CA ASP A 87 -16.66 0.42 -7.21
C ASP A 87 -15.21 0.85 -6.86
N ASP A 88 -14.31 -0.12 -6.66
CA ASP A 88 -12.91 0.12 -6.25
C ASP A 88 -11.93 0.11 -7.44
N LEU A 89 -12.40 -0.22 -8.65
CA LEU A 89 -11.53 -0.37 -9.82
C LEU A 89 -10.75 0.90 -10.16
N ALA A 90 -11.38 2.08 -10.03
CA ALA A 90 -10.72 3.36 -10.30
C ALA A 90 -9.56 3.62 -9.31
N TYR A 91 -9.76 3.27 -8.04
CA TYR A 91 -8.74 3.42 -7.00
C TYR A 91 -7.56 2.47 -7.26
N VAL A 92 -7.84 1.20 -7.54
CA VAL A 92 -6.78 0.21 -7.85
C VAL A 92 -6.04 0.56 -9.14
N ALA A 93 -6.75 1.04 -10.17
CA ALA A 93 -6.13 1.50 -11.42
C ALA A 93 -5.20 2.70 -11.19
N SER A 94 -5.59 3.65 -10.36
CA SER A 94 -4.72 4.77 -9.98
C SER A 94 -3.49 4.30 -9.21
N ALA A 95 -3.64 3.35 -8.29
CA ALA A 95 -2.51 2.81 -7.52
C ALA A 95 -1.54 2.01 -8.39
N HIS A 96 -2.04 1.32 -9.43
CA HIS A 96 -1.21 0.54 -10.36
C HIS A 96 -0.33 1.42 -11.27
N GLN A 97 -0.66 2.70 -11.43
CA GLN A 97 0.17 3.65 -12.21
C GLN A 97 1.38 4.17 -11.43
N GLU A 98 1.45 3.93 -10.11
CA GLU A 98 2.52 4.42 -9.22
C GLU A 98 3.76 3.52 -9.18
#